data_AF-A0AAU1AYG9-F1
#
_entry.id   AF-A0AAU1AYG9-F1
#
_cell.length_a   1.000
_cell.length_b   1.000
_cell.length_c   1.000
_cell.angle_alpha   90.00
_cell.angle_beta   90.00
_cell.angle_gamma   90.00
#
_symmetry.space_group_name_H-M   'P 1'
#
loop_
_entity.id
_entity.type
_entity.pdbx_description
1 polymer ?
#
loop_
_entity_poly.entity_id
_entity_poly.type
_entity_poly.pdbx_seq_one_letter_code
_entity_poly.pdbx_strand_id
1 'polypeptide(L)'
;MGQSQAYPTLHDLLPQQELAAAIDAGHVTRKSHPELPLSIYTYTRTAQYEHVWNRVTMRCRGLVADDATGAVVALPLPKFFNVGEHEAGRPYAPALPDEPFEVYDKVDGSLAVVFHYAGSWRVASKGSFISTQATWGQRHLDGRDTSALVPGVTYLAEVLYPQNRIVVDYGDRRDLVLLAAFGLDGTEVPLARAALHWQGIGSVVTVWPAMPLAELMALADSNTLPGGESAAGTDAEGFVLRFASGVRAKAKLSEYVRLHRLVTGVSERDIWRSHGIERFAGLPAKELAQGLNCTVADIEASAGKPLEELLEQVPDEFDTWVREVVARLEDAAAQRERAIDEAYAGLAHLAGDRAAFARAAKALPDRWIRAAMFLRLDGRSTELVVWRDVRPEASDPFTTDEEH
;
A
#
# COMPACT_ATOMS: atom_id res chain seq x y z
N MET A 1 -11.39 -49.54 1.60
CA MET A 1 -10.56 -49.39 0.38
C MET A 1 -9.95 -48.00 0.44
N GLY A 2 -8.71 -47.92 0.91
CA GLY A 2 -7.96 -46.67 0.99
C GLY A 2 -7.08 -46.48 -0.24
N GLN A 3 -7.24 -45.35 -0.90
CA GLN A 3 -6.39 -44.72 -1.92
C GLN A 3 -6.86 -43.25 -1.94
N SER A 4 -6.09 -42.17 -1.85
CA SER A 4 -4.66 -41.87 -1.76
C SER A 4 -4.62 -40.46 -1.15
N GLN A 5 -3.87 -40.19 -0.07
CA GLN A 5 -3.67 -38.81 0.39
C GLN A 5 -2.75 -38.11 -0.62
N ALA A 6 -3.35 -37.42 -1.59
CA ALA A 6 -2.65 -36.87 -2.76
C ALA A 6 -2.19 -35.41 -2.58
N TYR A 7 -2.22 -34.88 -1.36
CA TYR A 7 -1.98 -33.45 -1.11
C TYR A 7 -0.91 -33.28 -0.04
N PRO A 8 0.13 -32.45 -0.27
CA PRO A 8 1.12 -32.17 0.76
C PRO A 8 0.42 -31.51 1.95
N THR A 9 0.81 -31.94 3.14
CA THR A 9 0.42 -31.25 4.36
C THR A 9 1.27 -29.97 4.52
N LEU A 10 0.80 -29.06 5.37
CA LEU A 10 1.56 -27.87 5.75
C LEU A 10 2.94 -28.25 6.30
N HIS A 11 3.06 -29.40 6.98
CA HIS A 11 4.31 -29.93 7.50
C HIS A 11 5.26 -30.42 6.39
N ASP A 12 4.72 -31.03 5.33
CA ASP A 12 5.51 -31.46 4.18
C ASP A 12 6.05 -30.26 3.39
N LEU A 13 5.26 -29.18 3.32
CA LEU A 13 5.65 -27.95 2.64
C LEU A 13 6.63 -27.11 3.47
N LEU A 14 6.38 -26.96 4.76
CA LEU A 14 7.11 -26.08 5.69
C LEU A 14 7.46 -26.83 6.98
N PRO A 15 8.75 -26.88 7.38
CA PRO A 15 9.13 -27.48 8.65
C PRO A 15 8.39 -26.82 9.82
N GLN A 16 7.70 -27.62 10.64
CA GLN A 16 6.82 -27.12 11.71
C GLN A 16 7.53 -26.17 12.67
N GLN A 17 8.78 -26.46 13.03
CA GLN A 17 9.57 -25.62 13.93
C GLN A 17 9.92 -24.27 13.29
N GLU A 18 10.23 -24.23 11.99
CA GLU A 18 10.53 -22.98 11.28
C GLU A 18 9.26 -22.12 11.15
N LEU A 19 8.11 -22.73 10.87
CA LEU A 19 6.84 -22.03 10.80
C LEU A 19 6.42 -21.45 12.16
N ALA A 20 6.54 -22.23 13.23
CA ALA A 20 6.24 -21.75 14.58
C ALA A 20 7.16 -20.59 14.97
N ALA A 21 8.47 -20.71 14.72
CA ALA A 21 9.44 -19.65 15.01
C ALA A 21 9.13 -18.36 14.23
N ALA A 22 8.72 -18.46 12.96
CA ALA A 22 8.35 -17.29 12.16
C ALA A 22 7.06 -16.60 12.67
N ILE A 23 6.12 -17.37 13.22
CA ILE A 23 4.91 -16.84 13.86
C ILE A 23 5.26 -16.16 15.19
N ASP A 24 6.03 -16.82 16.04
CA ASP A 24 6.44 -16.31 17.35
C ASP A 24 7.28 -15.02 17.24
N ALA A 25 8.13 -14.94 16.21
CA ALA A 25 8.91 -13.74 15.89
C ALA A 25 8.09 -12.62 15.23
N GLY A 26 6.80 -12.84 14.94
CA GLY A 26 5.95 -11.86 14.26
C GLY A 26 6.31 -11.65 12.79
N HIS A 27 7.05 -12.55 12.16
CA HIS A 27 7.38 -12.53 10.73
C HIS A 27 6.28 -13.12 9.85
N VAL A 28 5.44 -14.00 10.41
CA VAL A 28 4.25 -14.57 9.77
C VAL A 28 3.05 -14.40 10.69
N THR A 29 1.90 -14.08 10.12
CA THR A 29 0.60 -14.14 10.80
C THR A 29 -0.16 -15.37 10.34
N ARG A 30 -0.88 -15.99 11.28
CA ARG A 30 -1.88 -17.02 11.04
C ARG A 30 -3.24 -16.44 11.42
N LYS A 31 -4.15 -16.29 10.46
CA LYS A 31 -5.54 -15.87 10.71
C LYS A 31 -6.48 -17.03 10.43
N SER A 32 -7.33 -17.40 11.39
CA SER A 32 -8.34 -18.43 11.20
C SER A 32 -9.53 -17.89 10.42
N HIS A 33 -10.14 -18.72 9.59
CA HIS A 33 -11.41 -18.42 8.95
C HIS A 33 -12.51 -18.30 10.01
N PRO A 34 -13.46 -17.37 9.88
CA PRO A 34 -14.52 -17.16 10.89
C PRO A 34 -15.48 -18.34 11.10
N GLU A 35 -15.45 -19.38 10.26
CA GLU A 35 -16.52 -20.40 10.20
C GLU A 35 -15.99 -21.78 9.77
N LEU A 36 -15.06 -21.82 8.80
CA LEU A 36 -14.45 -23.04 8.31
C LEU A 36 -13.19 -23.39 9.13
N PRO A 37 -12.78 -24.66 9.21
CA PRO A 37 -11.55 -25.07 9.88
C PRO A 37 -10.34 -24.79 8.99
N LEU A 38 -10.17 -23.55 8.56
CA LEU A 38 -9.11 -23.10 7.67
C LEU A 38 -8.30 -22.00 8.36
N SER A 39 -7.00 -21.98 8.09
CA SER A 39 -6.14 -20.86 8.45
C SER A 39 -5.35 -20.37 7.24
N ILE A 40 -5.22 -19.04 7.14
CA ILE A 40 -4.39 -18.36 6.14
C ILE A 40 -3.08 -17.86 6.78
N TYR A 41 -1.98 -18.03 6.07
CA TYR A 41 -0.63 -17.67 6.50
C TYR A 41 -0.04 -16.61 5.58
N THR A 42 0.32 -15.46 6.13
CA THR A 42 0.97 -14.36 5.40
C THR A 42 2.15 -13.78 6.17
N TYR A 43 3.25 -13.46 5.47
CA TYR A 43 4.35 -12.69 6.03
C TYR A 43 3.87 -11.30 6.43
N THR A 44 4.56 -10.69 7.39
CA THR A 44 4.19 -9.40 7.98
C THR A 44 5.02 -8.25 7.42
N ARG A 45 4.59 -7.02 7.75
CA ARG A 45 5.39 -5.80 7.55
C ARG A 45 6.75 -5.89 8.24
N THR A 46 6.82 -6.52 9.42
CA THR A 46 8.07 -6.77 10.15
C THR A 46 9.04 -7.61 9.31
N ALA A 47 8.58 -8.74 8.76
CA ALA A 47 9.41 -9.56 7.89
C ALA A 47 9.93 -8.79 6.67
N GLN A 48 9.11 -7.89 6.13
CA GLN A 48 9.52 -7.04 5.01
C GLN A 48 10.55 -5.98 5.39
N TYR A 49 10.35 -5.27 6.50
CA TYR A 49 11.27 -4.23 6.99
C TYR A 49 12.62 -4.81 7.42
N GLU A 50 12.61 -5.96 8.09
CA GLU A 50 13.81 -6.66 8.55
C GLU A 50 14.46 -7.53 7.46
N HIS A 51 13.85 -7.58 6.26
CA HIS A 51 14.29 -8.42 5.14
C HIS A 51 14.44 -9.92 5.49
N VAL A 52 13.57 -10.45 6.35
CA VAL A 52 13.57 -11.85 6.76
C VAL A 52 12.88 -12.71 5.69
N TRP A 53 13.65 -13.07 4.67
CA TRP A 53 13.18 -13.85 3.53
C TRP A 53 13.82 -15.24 3.53
N ASN A 54 13.03 -16.24 3.94
CA ASN A 54 13.41 -17.65 3.99
C ASN A 54 12.29 -18.49 3.37
N ARG A 55 12.44 -19.82 3.37
CA ARG A 55 11.44 -20.74 2.79
C ARG A 55 10.04 -20.54 3.37
N VAL A 56 9.92 -20.21 4.66
CA VAL A 56 8.64 -19.99 5.34
C VAL A 56 8.05 -18.64 4.94
N THR A 57 8.77 -17.55 5.14
CA THR A 57 8.25 -16.19 4.88
C THR A 57 8.00 -15.95 3.40
N MET A 58 8.75 -16.61 2.50
CA MET A 58 8.48 -16.55 1.07
C MET A 58 7.23 -17.35 0.66
N ARG A 59 6.87 -18.42 1.37
CA ARG A 59 5.68 -19.25 1.06
C ARG A 59 4.41 -18.77 1.74
N CYS A 60 4.53 -18.15 2.91
CA CYS A 60 3.40 -17.55 3.62
C CYS A 60 3.01 -16.25 2.92
N ARG A 61 2.32 -16.34 1.78
CA ARG A 61 1.78 -15.20 1.02
C ARG A 61 0.37 -15.51 0.56
N GLY A 62 -0.50 -15.80 1.52
CA GLY A 62 -1.87 -16.27 1.29
C GLY A 62 -2.02 -17.79 1.23
N LEU A 63 -1.04 -18.52 1.78
CA LEU A 63 -1.09 -19.97 1.92
C LEU A 63 -2.28 -20.34 2.82
N VAL A 64 -3.15 -21.25 2.37
CA VAL A 64 -4.31 -21.71 3.15
C VAL A 64 -4.15 -23.19 3.46
N ALA A 65 -4.33 -23.56 4.74
CA ALA A 65 -4.33 -24.94 5.19
C ALA A 65 -5.59 -25.26 5.99
N ASP A 66 -6.01 -26.52 5.93
CA ASP A 66 -7.07 -27.08 6.76
C ASP A 66 -6.51 -27.41 8.15
N ASP A 67 -7.10 -26.82 9.18
CA ASP A 67 -6.63 -26.91 10.57
C ASP A 67 -6.88 -28.29 11.19
N ALA A 68 -7.82 -29.07 10.66
CA ALA A 68 -8.14 -30.40 11.19
C ALA A 68 -7.21 -31.48 10.60
N THR A 69 -6.86 -31.36 9.32
CA THR A 69 -6.10 -32.36 8.57
C THR A 69 -4.66 -31.96 8.30
N GLY A 70 -4.34 -30.67 8.40
CA GLY A 70 -3.07 -30.09 7.98
C GLY A 70 -2.90 -30.02 6.46
N ALA A 71 -3.90 -30.39 5.66
CA ALA A 71 -3.80 -30.38 4.21
C ALA A 71 -3.65 -28.94 3.68
N VAL A 72 -2.76 -28.73 2.71
CA VAL A 72 -2.72 -27.47 1.96
C VAL A 72 -3.93 -27.40 1.05
N VAL A 73 -4.71 -26.32 1.17
CA VAL A 73 -5.97 -26.09 0.43
C VAL A 73 -5.78 -25.03 -0.66
N ALA A 74 -4.89 -24.05 -0.43
CA ALA A 74 -4.51 -23.09 -1.44
C ALA A 74 -3.01 -22.81 -1.38
N LEU A 75 -2.33 -22.87 -2.52
CA LEU A 75 -0.88 -22.65 -2.64
C LEU A 75 -0.57 -21.52 -3.63
N PRO A 76 -0.44 -20.27 -3.15
CA PRO A 76 -0.16 -19.13 -4.03
C PRO A 76 1.29 -19.03 -4.49
N LEU A 77 1.53 -18.03 -5.35
CA LEU A 77 2.87 -17.59 -5.75
C LEU A 77 3.74 -17.29 -4.51
N PRO A 78 4.97 -17.82 -4.43
CA PRO A 78 5.91 -17.39 -3.41
C PRO A 78 6.24 -15.91 -3.58
N LYS A 79 6.74 -15.26 -2.53
CA LYS A 79 7.31 -13.93 -2.60
C LYS A 79 8.42 -13.88 -3.66
N PHE A 80 8.32 -12.93 -4.57
CA PHE A 80 9.35 -12.58 -5.55
C PHE A 80 9.73 -11.10 -5.47
N PHE A 81 10.88 -10.74 -6.03
CA PHE A 81 11.57 -9.47 -5.75
C PHE A 81 11.74 -8.61 -7.01
N ASN A 82 12.12 -7.35 -6.82
CA ASN A 82 12.37 -6.44 -7.95
C ASN A 82 13.68 -6.84 -8.65
N VAL A 83 13.77 -6.64 -9.97
CA VAL A 83 15.01 -6.90 -10.75
C VAL A 83 16.24 -6.26 -10.09
N GLY A 84 16.15 -4.98 -9.71
CA GLY A 84 17.25 -4.28 -9.03
C GLY A 84 17.69 -4.90 -7.69
N GLU A 85 16.83 -5.66 -7.00
CA GLU A 85 17.24 -6.40 -5.80
C GLU A 85 18.12 -7.62 -6.14
N HIS A 86 17.87 -8.25 -7.29
CA HIS A 86 18.69 -9.34 -7.81
C HIS A 86 20.03 -8.82 -8.34
N GLU A 87 20.02 -7.70 -9.07
CA GLU A 87 21.25 -7.05 -9.58
C GLU A 87 22.15 -6.54 -8.45
N ALA A 88 21.56 -6.06 -7.36
CA ALA A 88 22.29 -5.67 -6.16
C ALA A 88 22.86 -6.86 -5.36
N GLY A 89 22.61 -8.11 -5.79
CA GLY A 89 23.13 -9.32 -5.15
C GLY A 89 22.64 -9.50 -3.71
N ARG A 90 21.39 -9.12 -3.42
CA ARG A 90 20.84 -9.31 -2.06
C ARG A 90 20.83 -10.80 -1.71
N PRO A 91 21.16 -11.20 -0.47
CA PRO A 91 21.21 -12.62 -0.10
C PRO A 91 19.91 -13.40 -0.36
N TYR A 92 18.77 -12.71 -0.29
CA TYR A 92 17.44 -13.28 -0.54
C TYR A 92 16.96 -13.16 -2.00
N ALA A 93 17.69 -12.44 -2.84
CA ALA A 93 17.41 -12.26 -4.26
C ALA A 93 18.71 -12.56 -5.04
N PRO A 94 19.02 -13.84 -5.27
CA PRO A 94 20.22 -14.24 -6.02
C PRO A 94 20.14 -13.75 -7.47
N ALA A 95 21.25 -13.75 -8.19
CA ALA A 95 21.28 -13.35 -9.60
C ALA A 95 20.20 -14.06 -10.42
N LEU A 96 19.54 -13.31 -11.31
CA LEU A 96 18.52 -13.86 -12.19
C LEU A 96 19.15 -14.91 -13.12
N PRO A 97 18.42 -15.98 -13.44
CA PRO A 97 18.93 -17.03 -14.32
C PRO A 97 19.12 -16.50 -15.74
N ASP A 98 20.15 -17.00 -16.41
CA ASP A 98 20.36 -16.77 -17.84
C ASP A 98 19.50 -17.75 -18.65
N GLU A 99 18.19 -17.51 -18.65
CA GLU A 99 17.21 -18.30 -19.39
C GLU A 99 16.09 -17.41 -19.95
N PRO A 100 15.35 -17.87 -20.98
CA PRO A 100 14.22 -17.13 -21.51
C PRO A 100 13.15 -16.87 -20.45
N PHE A 101 12.49 -15.72 -20.55
CA PHE A 101 11.34 -15.38 -19.73
C PHE A 101 10.20 -14.81 -20.57
N GLU A 102 9.00 -14.98 -20.05
CA GLU A 102 7.78 -14.34 -20.52
C GLU A 102 7.55 -13.05 -19.72
N VAL A 103 6.97 -12.04 -20.36
CA VAL A 103 6.67 -10.73 -19.75
C VAL A 103 5.17 -10.60 -19.58
N TYR A 104 4.73 -10.43 -18.34
CA TYR A 104 3.33 -10.27 -17.98
C TYR A 104 3.10 -8.82 -17.56
N ASP A 105 1.95 -8.25 -17.89
CA ASP A 105 1.51 -7.01 -17.25
C ASP A 105 1.49 -7.22 -15.74
N LYS A 106 2.08 -6.29 -14.99
CA LYS A 106 1.86 -6.21 -13.56
C LYS A 106 0.58 -5.42 -13.32
N VAL A 107 -0.51 -6.16 -13.13
CA VAL A 107 -1.81 -5.59 -12.77
C VAL A 107 -1.73 -5.03 -11.34
N ASP A 108 -2.25 -3.82 -11.14
CA ASP A 108 -2.16 -3.04 -9.91
C ASP A 108 -3.48 -3.07 -9.14
N GLY A 109 -3.70 -4.11 -8.35
CA GLY A 109 -4.88 -4.24 -7.50
C GLY A 109 -4.56 -5.03 -6.24
N SER A 110 -5.46 -5.95 -5.89
CA SER A 110 -5.26 -6.83 -4.73
C SER A 110 -5.33 -8.29 -5.14
N LEU A 111 -4.41 -9.10 -4.62
CA LEU A 111 -4.38 -10.53 -4.91
C LEU A 111 -5.63 -11.22 -4.39
N ALA A 112 -6.35 -11.91 -5.28
CA ALA A 112 -7.32 -12.95 -4.96
C ALA A 112 -6.69 -14.34 -5.07
N VAL A 113 -6.82 -15.12 -3.99
CA VAL A 113 -6.52 -16.53 -3.92
C VAL A 113 -7.84 -17.30 -4.00
N VAL A 114 -8.11 -17.93 -5.15
CA VAL A 114 -9.33 -18.67 -5.42
C VAL A 114 -9.06 -20.17 -5.31
N PHE A 115 -9.78 -20.84 -4.41
CA PHE A 115 -9.56 -22.25 -4.08
C PHE A 115 -10.88 -22.98 -3.80
N HIS A 116 -10.87 -24.30 -3.93
CA HIS A 116 -12.05 -25.13 -3.69
C HIS A 116 -11.96 -25.81 -2.33
N TYR A 117 -12.97 -25.66 -1.49
CA TYR A 117 -13.04 -26.31 -0.19
C TYR A 117 -14.47 -26.77 0.14
N ALA A 118 -14.60 -28.01 0.62
CA ALA A 118 -15.87 -28.61 1.04
C ALA A 118 -17.03 -28.46 0.02
N GLY A 119 -16.73 -28.60 -1.28
CA GLY A 119 -17.73 -28.53 -2.35
C GLY A 119 -18.09 -27.11 -2.81
N SER A 120 -17.35 -26.09 -2.40
CA SER A 120 -17.58 -24.70 -2.81
C SER A 120 -16.28 -23.98 -3.13
N TRP A 121 -16.34 -23.07 -4.10
CA TRP A 121 -15.26 -22.15 -4.39
C TRP A 121 -15.23 -21.01 -3.37
N ARG A 122 -14.02 -20.67 -2.93
CA ARG A 122 -13.74 -19.66 -1.92
C ARG A 122 -12.71 -18.68 -2.46
N VAL A 123 -12.81 -17.42 -2.02
CA VAL A 123 -11.85 -16.36 -2.34
C VAL A 123 -11.28 -15.79 -1.05
N ALA A 124 -9.96 -15.69 -0.97
CA ALA A 124 -9.25 -14.94 0.05
C ALA A 124 -8.42 -13.84 -0.61
N SER A 125 -8.15 -12.75 0.11
CA SER A 125 -7.07 -11.84 -0.28
C SER A 125 -5.71 -12.44 0.12
N LYS A 126 -4.61 -11.69 -0.08
CA LYS A 126 -3.26 -12.11 0.35
C LYS A 126 -3.20 -12.58 1.82
N GLY A 127 -4.01 -11.98 2.70
CA GLY A 127 -3.89 -12.19 4.15
C GLY A 127 -5.20 -12.31 4.92
N SER A 128 -6.35 -12.31 4.25
CA SER A 128 -7.66 -12.34 4.92
C SER A 128 -8.71 -13.10 4.11
N PHE A 129 -9.61 -13.78 4.81
CA PHE A 129 -10.82 -14.37 4.23
C PHE A 129 -11.98 -13.36 4.13
N ILE A 130 -11.88 -12.23 4.81
CA ILE A 130 -13.00 -11.30 5.04
C ILE A 130 -12.64 -9.84 4.76
N SER A 131 -11.50 -9.56 4.11
CA SER A 131 -11.22 -8.18 3.68
C SER A 131 -12.26 -7.72 2.65
N THR A 132 -12.34 -6.42 2.41
CA THR A 132 -13.21 -5.85 1.39
C THR A 132 -12.98 -6.49 0.03
N GLN A 133 -11.72 -6.74 -0.34
CA GLN A 133 -11.36 -7.40 -1.60
C GLN A 133 -11.68 -8.90 -1.62
N ALA A 134 -11.46 -9.62 -0.51
CA ALA A 134 -11.84 -11.03 -0.41
C ALA A 134 -13.35 -11.20 -0.58
N THR A 135 -14.13 -10.35 0.12
CA THR A 135 -15.59 -10.32 0.05
C THR A 135 -16.08 -9.93 -1.33
N TRP A 136 -15.47 -8.92 -1.96
CA TRP A 136 -15.79 -8.50 -3.32
C TRP A 136 -15.52 -9.64 -4.30
N GLY A 137 -14.34 -10.25 -4.23
CA GLY A 137 -13.95 -11.36 -5.10
C GLY A 137 -14.84 -12.58 -4.94
N GLN A 138 -15.25 -12.92 -3.70
CA GLN A 138 -16.22 -13.97 -3.45
C GLN A 138 -17.57 -13.67 -4.12
N ARG A 139 -18.12 -12.47 -3.91
CA ARG A 139 -19.40 -12.07 -4.52
C ARG A 139 -19.35 -12.07 -6.04
N HIS A 140 -18.23 -11.61 -6.62
CA HIS A 140 -18.03 -11.63 -8.06
C HIS A 140 -18.01 -13.08 -8.57
N LEU A 141 -17.32 -14.00 -7.89
CA LEU A 141 -17.24 -15.40 -8.25
C LEU A 141 -18.58 -16.15 -8.09
N ASP A 142 -19.33 -15.88 -7.02
CA ASP A 142 -20.64 -16.47 -6.73
C ASP A 142 -21.66 -16.20 -7.85
N GLY A 143 -21.48 -15.10 -8.59
CA GLY A 143 -22.29 -14.72 -9.74
C GLY A 143 -21.89 -15.37 -11.07
N ARG A 144 -20.89 -16.26 -11.08
CA ARG A 144 -20.32 -16.86 -12.30
C ARG A 144 -20.53 -18.36 -12.35
N ASP A 145 -20.47 -18.90 -13.56
CA ASP A 145 -20.37 -20.34 -13.76
C ASP A 145 -18.93 -20.80 -13.48
N THR A 146 -18.76 -21.48 -12.35
CA THR A 146 -17.47 -22.02 -11.92
C THR A 146 -17.28 -23.50 -12.28
N SER A 147 -18.15 -24.09 -13.09
CA SER A 147 -18.09 -25.53 -13.43
C SER A 147 -16.83 -25.92 -14.23
N ALA A 148 -16.22 -24.96 -14.94
CA ALA A 148 -14.97 -25.16 -15.66
C ALA A 148 -13.73 -25.11 -14.76
N LEU A 149 -13.84 -24.59 -13.53
CA LEU A 149 -12.72 -24.58 -12.58
C LEU A 149 -12.44 -25.99 -12.06
N VAL A 150 -11.16 -26.28 -11.81
CA VAL A 150 -10.71 -27.62 -11.42
C VAL A 150 -10.37 -27.67 -9.93
N PRO A 151 -11.13 -28.41 -9.10
CA PRO A 151 -10.78 -28.62 -7.70
C PRO A 151 -9.35 -29.15 -7.52
N GLY A 152 -8.62 -28.60 -6.55
CA GLY A 152 -7.19 -28.89 -6.37
C GLY A 152 -6.26 -27.99 -7.19
N VAL A 153 -6.80 -27.05 -7.96
CA VAL A 153 -6.05 -25.93 -8.53
C VAL A 153 -6.36 -24.66 -7.73
N THR A 154 -5.30 -23.98 -7.29
CA THR A 154 -5.36 -22.62 -6.76
C THR A 154 -5.24 -21.65 -7.92
N TYR A 155 -6.28 -20.85 -8.17
CA TYR A 155 -6.24 -19.79 -9.17
C TYR A 155 -5.89 -18.48 -8.49
N LEU A 156 -4.96 -17.74 -9.08
CA LEU A 156 -4.50 -16.46 -8.57
C LEU A 156 -4.92 -15.39 -9.55
N ALA A 157 -5.70 -14.44 -9.07
CA ALA A 157 -6.20 -13.33 -9.87
C ALA A 157 -5.92 -12.01 -9.17
N GLU A 158 -5.93 -10.91 -9.92
CA GLU A 158 -5.94 -9.56 -9.37
C GLU A 158 -7.37 -9.04 -9.32
N VAL A 159 -7.80 -8.57 -8.16
CA VAL A 159 -9.09 -7.92 -7.93
C VAL A 159 -9.03 -6.47 -8.38
N LEU A 160 -9.86 -6.13 -9.35
CA LEU A 160 -10.03 -4.76 -9.84
C LEU A 160 -11.46 -4.29 -9.64
N TYR A 161 -11.62 -3.16 -8.94
CA TYR A 161 -12.84 -2.36 -8.92
C TYR A 161 -12.48 -0.90 -8.63
N PRO A 162 -13.32 0.08 -8.99
CA PRO A 162 -12.94 1.50 -8.91
C PRO A 162 -12.49 1.96 -7.52
N GLN A 163 -13.15 1.46 -6.46
CA GLN A 163 -12.80 1.79 -5.07
C GLN A 163 -11.54 1.06 -4.56
N ASN A 164 -10.94 0.16 -5.34
CA ASN A 164 -9.69 -0.56 -5.00
C ASN A 164 -8.46 0.05 -5.68
N ARG A 165 -8.55 1.32 -6.12
CA ARG A 165 -7.46 1.97 -6.85
C ARG A 165 -6.24 2.11 -5.93
N ILE A 166 -5.10 1.58 -6.38
CA ILE A 166 -3.80 1.75 -5.74
C ILE A 166 -3.07 2.93 -6.39
N VAL A 167 -2.71 2.81 -7.68
CA VAL A 167 -2.21 3.92 -8.50
C VAL A 167 -2.86 3.91 -9.88
N VAL A 168 -2.87 2.76 -10.55
CA VAL A 168 -3.38 2.61 -11.92
C VAL A 168 -4.89 2.86 -11.95
N ASP A 169 -5.32 3.66 -12.93
CA ASP A 169 -6.73 3.94 -13.17
C ASP A 169 -7.31 2.98 -14.21
N TYR A 170 -8.09 2.01 -13.74
CA TYR A 170 -8.82 1.08 -14.60
C TYR A 170 -10.22 1.59 -14.98
N GLY A 171 -10.56 2.85 -14.65
CA GLY A 171 -11.89 3.42 -14.82
C GLY A 171 -12.97 2.61 -14.11
N ASP A 172 -14.09 2.36 -14.78
CA ASP A 172 -15.20 1.57 -14.24
C ASP A 172 -14.99 0.05 -14.24
N ARG A 173 -13.79 -0.43 -14.61
CA ARG A 173 -13.52 -1.85 -14.75
C ARG A 173 -13.73 -2.58 -13.42
N ARG A 174 -14.44 -3.70 -13.50
CA ARG A 174 -14.73 -4.63 -12.40
C ARG A 174 -14.38 -6.04 -12.85
N ASP A 175 -13.27 -6.58 -12.33
CA ASP A 175 -12.68 -7.79 -12.91
C ASP A 175 -11.90 -8.63 -11.88
N LEU A 176 -11.72 -9.92 -12.22
CA LEU A 176 -10.77 -10.83 -11.60
C LEU A 176 -9.77 -11.27 -12.67
N VAL A 177 -8.66 -10.55 -12.78
CA VAL A 177 -7.67 -10.76 -13.84
C VAL A 177 -6.79 -11.96 -13.49
N LEU A 178 -6.94 -13.10 -14.17
CA LEU A 178 -6.13 -14.29 -13.92
C LEU A 178 -4.64 -14.01 -14.16
N LEU A 179 -3.82 -14.26 -13.15
CA LEU A 179 -2.37 -14.07 -13.16
C LEU A 179 -1.61 -15.38 -13.33
N ALA A 180 -2.01 -16.41 -12.58
CA ALA A 180 -1.38 -17.72 -12.55
C ALA A 180 -2.31 -18.76 -11.92
N ALA A 181 -1.98 -20.04 -12.06
CA ALA A 181 -2.67 -21.11 -11.38
C ALA A 181 -1.68 -22.22 -10.97
N PHE A 182 -1.92 -22.85 -9.81
CA PHE A 182 -1.03 -23.85 -9.23
C PHE A 182 -1.80 -25.06 -8.76
N GLY A 183 -1.27 -26.25 -9.04
CA GLY A 183 -1.67 -27.46 -8.34
C GLY A 183 -1.25 -27.41 -6.87
N LEU A 184 -1.88 -28.23 -6.03
CA LEU A 184 -1.54 -28.32 -4.60
C LEU A 184 -0.12 -28.86 -4.34
N ASP A 185 0.49 -29.52 -5.32
CA ASP A 185 1.89 -29.97 -5.31
C ASP A 185 2.89 -28.83 -5.63
N GLY A 186 2.40 -27.63 -5.96
CA GLY A 186 3.21 -26.48 -6.35
C GLY A 186 3.55 -26.44 -7.84
N THR A 187 3.06 -27.40 -8.63
CA THR A 187 3.22 -27.39 -10.08
C THR A 187 2.40 -26.25 -10.67
N GLU A 188 3.06 -25.37 -11.42
CA GLU A 188 2.38 -24.29 -12.12
C GLU A 188 1.57 -24.84 -13.31
N VAL A 189 0.28 -24.52 -13.36
CA VAL A 189 -0.59 -24.81 -14.50
C VAL A 189 -0.28 -23.77 -15.58
N PRO A 190 0.06 -24.17 -16.83
CA PRO A 190 0.31 -23.22 -17.90
C PRO A 190 -0.84 -22.23 -18.07
N LEU A 191 -0.54 -20.93 -18.17
CA LEU A 191 -1.56 -19.88 -18.19
C LEU A 191 -2.62 -20.12 -19.28
N ALA A 192 -2.20 -20.54 -20.48
CA ALA A 192 -3.11 -20.86 -21.58
C ALA A 192 -4.12 -21.97 -21.23
N ARG A 193 -3.74 -22.95 -20.39
CA ARG A 193 -4.66 -23.98 -19.89
C ARG A 193 -5.56 -23.43 -18.78
N ALA A 194 -4.99 -22.70 -17.83
CA ALA A 194 -5.76 -22.07 -16.76
C ALA A 194 -6.82 -21.09 -17.31
N ALA A 195 -6.49 -20.37 -18.39
CA ALA A 195 -7.38 -19.46 -19.10
C ALA A 195 -8.65 -20.15 -19.63
N LEU A 196 -8.55 -21.41 -20.10
CA LEU A 196 -9.73 -22.17 -20.54
C LEU A 196 -10.70 -22.43 -19.38
N HIS A 197 -10.16 -22.71 -18.19
CA HIS A 197 -10.96 -22.94 -16.98
C HIS A 197 -11.52 -21.62 -16.40
N TRP A 198 -10.87 -20.49 -16.70
CA TRP A 198 -11.22 -19.16 -16.19
C TRP A 198 -12.26 -18.42 -17.05
N GLN A 199 -12.64 -18.98 -18.20
CA GLN A 199 -13.61 -18.37 -19.10
C GLN A 199 -14.93 -18.08 -18.37
N GLY A 200 -15.42 -16.85 -18.52
CA GLY A 200 -16.66 -16.40 -17.88
C GLY A 200 -16.50 -15.88 -16.45
N ILE A 201 -15.34 -16.07 -15.80
CA ILE A 201 -15.06 -15.56 -14.45
C ILE A 201 -14.49 -14.14 -14.50
N GLY A 202 -13.41 -13.96 -15.26
CA GLY A 202 -12.74 -12.67 -15.45
C GLY A 202 -11.78 -12.71 -16.63
N SER A 203 -11.05 -11.61 -16.86
CA SER A 203 -10.04 -11.57 -17.91
C SER A 203 -8.79 -12.39 -17.55
N VAL A 204 -7.90 -12.54 -18.52
CA VAL A 204 -6.56 -13.10 -18.32
C VAL A 204 -5.54 -11.97 -18.47
N VAL A 205 -4.48 -11.99 -17.67
CA VAL A 205 -3.38 -11.01 -17.77
C VAL A 205 -2.75 -11.00 -19.16
N THR A 206 -2.38 -9.82 -19.64
CA THR A 206 -1.63 -9.67 -20.90
C THR A 206 -0.25 -10.28 -20.77
N VAL A 207 0.15 -11.03 -21.79
CA VAL A 207 1.52 -11.57 -21.93
C VAL A 207 2.12 -11.01 -23.21
N TRP A 208 3.31 -10.43 -23.08
CA TRP A 208 4.08 -9.85 -24.17
C TRP A 208 5.11 -10.84 -24.71
N PRO A 209 5.54 -10.68 -25.97
CA PRO A 209 6.65 -11.44 -26.52
C PRO A 209 7.90 -11.34 -25.63
N ALA A 210 8.66 -12.43 -25.56
CA ALA A 210 9.93 -12.45 -24.85
C ALA A 210 10.90 -11.42 -25.44
N MET A 211 11.64 -10.72 -24.57
CA MET A 211 12.63 -9.71 -24.94
C MET A 211 13.83 -9.76 -24.00
N PRO A 212 14.99 -9.20 -24.37
CA PRO A 212 16.13 -9.09 -23.47
C PRO A 212 15.81 -8.30 -22.20
N LEU A 213 16.38 -8.71 -21.06
CA LEU A 213 16.18 -8.01 -19.78
C LEU A 213 16.55 -6.53 -19.86
N ALA A 214 17.66 -6.20 -20.51
CA ALA A 214 18.12 -4.83 -20.68
C ALA A 214 17.12 -3.96 -21.47
N GLU A 215 16.43 -4.55 -22.46
CA GLU A 215 15.39 -3.86 -23.22
C GLU A 215 14.16 -3.58 -22.35
N LEU A 216 13.70 -4.58 -21.60
CA LEU A 216 12.57 -4.41 -20.66
C LEU A 216 12.87 -3.37 -19.59
N MET A 217 14.10 -3.32 -19.07
CA MET A 217 14.51 -2.31 -18.09
C MET A 217 14.52 -0.91 -18.70
N ALA A 218 15.01 -0.75 -19.93
CA ALA A 218 14.97 0.54 -20.63
C ALA A 218 13.52 1.02 -20.88
N LEU A 219 12.60 0.10 -21.20
CA LEU A 219 11.18 0.39 -21.31
C LEU A 219 10.58 0.84 -19.97
N ALA A 220 10.88 0.13 -18.88
CA ALA A 220 10.41 0.48 -17.55
C ALA A 220 10.93 1.86 -17.09
N ASP A 221 12.21 2.13 -17.33
CA ASP A 221 12.84 3.39 -16.94
C ASP A 221 12.27 4.60 -17.70
N SER A 222 11.94 4.39 -18.99
CA SER A 222 11.37 5.41 -19.88
C SER A 222 9.84 5.51 -19.85
N ASN A 223 9.17 4.71 -19.01
CA ASN A 223 7.71 4.62 -18.95
C ASN A 223 7.07 4.28 -20.31
N THR A 224 7.61 3.26 -20.96
CA THR A 224 7.14 2.79 -22.27
C THR A 224 6.67 1.35 -22.15
N LEU A 225 5.53 1.01 -22.75
CA LEU A 225 5.05 -0.37 -22.82
C LEU A 225 5.79 -1.13 -23.94
N PRO A 226 5.83 -2.47 -23.91
CA PRO A 226 6.39 -3.30 -24.99
C PRO A 226 5.83 -2.99 -26.40
N GLY A 227 4.63 -2.42 -26.50
CA GLY A 227 4.04 -1.95 -27.76
C GLY A 227 4.62 -0.64 -28.31
N GLY A 228 5.50 0.05 -27.57
CA GLY A 228 6.10 1.33 -27.95
C GLY A 228 5.29 2.58 -27.52
N GLU A 229 4.14 2.38 -26.89
CA GLU A 229 3.31 3.45 -26.35
C GLU A 229 3.91 3.94 -25.03
N SER A 230 3.96 5.27 -24.85
CA SER A 230 4.28 5.85 -23.54
C SER A 230 3.10 5.65 -22.59
N ALA A 231 3.40 5.24 -21.36
CA ALA A 231 2.42 5.05 -20.29
C ALA A 231 2.68 6.06 -19.18
N ALA A 232 1.66 6.80 -18.78
CA ALA A 232 1.69 7.53 -17.51
C ALA A 232 1.75 6.52 -16.35
N GLY A 233 2.16 6.97 -15.15
CA GLY A 233 2.21 6.09 -13.97
C GLY A 233 0.84 5.58 -13.53
N THR A 234 -0.24 6.22 -13.96
CA THR A 234 -1.62 5.79 -13.77
C THR A 234 -2.12 4.82 -14.83
N ASP A 235 -1.34 4.51 -15.87
CA ASP A 235 -1.78 3.62 -16.96
C ASP A 235 -1.33 2.18 -16.73
N ALA A 236 -0.13 2.00 -16.15
CA ALA A 236 0.43 0.68 -15.87
C ALA A 236 1.44 0.73 -14.72
N GLU A 237 1.50 -0.35 -13.93
CA GLU A 237 2.53 -0.48 -12.89
C GLU A 237 3.88 -0.90 -13.44
N GLY A 238 3.87 -1.77 -14.45
CA GLY A 238 5.06 -2.36 -15.05
C GLY A 238 4.84 -3.83 -15.33
N PHE A 239 5.82 -4.66 -15.02
CA PHE A 239 5.94 -6.02 -15.55
C PHE A 239 6.31 -7.05 -14.49
N VAL A 240 5.79 -8.27 -14.67
CA VAL A 240 6.28 -9.47 -14.01
C VAL A 240 7.00 -10.34 -15.04
N LEU A 241 8.26 -10.66 -14.75
CA LEU A 241 9.05 -11.58 -15.54
C LEU A 241 8.83 -12.99 -14.99
N ARG A 242 8.51 -13.94 -15.85
CA ARG A 242 8.42 -15.37 -15.52
C ARG A 242 9.44 -16.14 -16.34
N PHE A 243 10.52 -16.56 -15.71
CA PHE A 243 11.57 -17.34 -16.35
C PHE A 243 11.15 -18.80 -16.55
N ALA A 244 11.80 -19.51 -17.47
CA ALA A 244 11.50 -20.90 -17.80
C ALA A 244 11.55 -21.86 -16.59
N SER A 245 12.43 -21.61 -15.61
CA SER A 245 12.50 -22.35 -14.34
C SER A 245 11.33 -22.08 -13.37
N GLY A 246 10.50 -21.08 -13.67
CA GLY A 246 9.44 -20.59 -12.78
C GLY A 246 9.88 -19.47 -11.83
N VAL A 247 11.17 -19.11 -11.82
CA VAL A 247 11.67 -17.91 -11.12
C VAL A 247 10.91 -16.70 -11.64
N ARG A 248 10.56 -15.79 -10.73
CA ARG A 248 9.87 -14.54 -11.04
C ARG A 248 10.62 -13.34 -10.51
N ALA A 249 10.52 -12.25 -11.25
CA ALA A 249 10.98 -10.93 -10.84
C ALA A 249 9.98 -9.87 -11.29
N LYS A 250 10.09 -8.66 -10.76
CA LYS A 250 9.27 -7.53 -11.19
C LYS A 250 10.11 -6.32 -11.57
N ALA A 251 9.70 -5.65 -12.65
CA ALA A 251 10.19 -4.35 -13.06
C ALA A 251 9.00 -3.40 -13.03
N LYS A 252 9.16 -2.21 -12.45
CA LYS A 252 8.06 -1.22 -12.36
C LYS A 252 8.43 0.00 -13.17
N LEU A 253 7.43 0.65 -13.75
CA LEU A 253 7.64 1.91 -14.45
C LEU A 253 8.15 2.97 -13.46
N SER A 254 9.11 3.79 -13.88
CA SER A 254 9.68 4.87 -13.05
C SER A 254 8.60 5.77 -12.47
N GLU A 255 7.61 6.12 -13.30
CA GLU A 255 6.54 7.03 -12.97
C GLU A 255 5.54 6.39 -12.00
N TYR A 256 5.19 5.12 -12.19
CA TYR A 256 4.41 4.38 -11.19
C TYR A 256 5.13 4.35 -9.83
N VAL A 257 6.44 4.08 -9.80
CA VAL A 257 7.21 4.06 -8.55
C VAL A 257 7.18 5.42 -7.85
N ARG A 258 7.26 6.51 -8.62
CA ARG A 258 7.14 7.88 -8.11
C ARG A 258 5.76 8.12 -7.50
N LEU A 259 4.68 7.82 -8.22
CA LEU A 259 3.30 7.99 -7.76
C LEU A 259 2.98 7.12 -6.55
N HIS A 260 3.31 5.83 -6.60
CA HIS A 260 3.12 4.92 -5.47
C HIS A 260 3.82 5.44 -4.21
N ARG A 261 5.03 6.00 -4.32
CA ARG A 261 5.74 6.58 -3.17
C ARG A 261 5.00 7.79 -2.59
N LEU A 262 4.43 8.64 -3.45
CA LEU A 262 3.63 9.78 -2.99
C LEU A 262 2.36 9.30 -2.29
N VAL A 263 1.58 8.46 -2.96
CA VAL A 263 0.28 7.97 -2.47
C VAL A 263 0.44 7.18 -1.15
N THR A 264 1.42 6.29 -1.06
CA THR A 264 1.60 5.44 0.15
C THR A 264 2.50 6.04 1.23
N GLY A 265 3.24 7.10 0.89
CA GLY A 265 4.27 7.68 1.76
C GLY A 265 3.92 9.04 2.35
N VAL A 266 2.94 9.75 1.81
CA VAL A 266 2.53 11.08 2.28
C VAL A 266 1.47 10.93 3.38
N SER A 267 1.75 11.50 4.55
CA SER A 267 0.81 11.60 5.67
C SER A 267 0.20 13.00 5.77
N GLU A 268 -0.87 13.16 6.57
CA GLU A 268 -1.42 14.48 6.89
C GLU A 268 -0.39 15.43 7.51
N ARG A 269 0.59 14.87 8.24
CA ARG A 269 1.71 15.65 8.81
C ARG A 269 2.65 16.18 7.75
N ASP A 270 2.85 15.44 6.67
CA ASP A 270 3.68 15.89 5.56
C ASP A 270 2.97 16.99 4.80
N ILE A 271 1.65 16.86 4.57
CA ILE A 271 0.81 17.93 4.01
C ILE A 271 0.84 19.18 4.88
N TRP A 272 0.61 19.04 6.20
CA TRP A 272 0.67 20.15 7.16
C TRP A 272 2.03 20.87 7.13
N ARG A 273 3.12 20.11 6.99
CA ARG A 273 4.47 20.67 6.91
C ARG A 273 4.66 21.41 5.59
N SER A 274 4.41 20.78 4.46
CA SER A 274 4.61 21.37 3.12
C SER A 274 3.75 22.63 2.93
N HIS A 275 2.46 22.54 3.24
CA HIS A 275 1.56 23.69 3.17
C HIS A 275 1.97 24.81 4.16
N GLY A 276 2.48 24.45 5.34
CA GLY A 276 3.04 25.42 6.28
C GLY A 276 4.28 26.15 5.74
N ILE A 277 5.16 25.46 5.00
CA ILE A 277 6.34 26.07 4.37
C ILE A 277 5.90 27.13 3.36
N GLU A 278 4.92 26.83 2.53
CA GLU A 278 4.36 27.76 1.55
C GLU A 278 3.67 28.95 2.22
N ARG A 279 2.78 28.66 3.17
CA ARG A 279 2.03 29.69 3.91
C ARG A 279 2.95 30.72 4.57
N PHE A 280 4.10 30.27 5.10
CA PHE A 280 5.02 31.11 5.84
C PHE A 280 6.34 31.40 5.11
N ALA A 281 6.38 31.27 3.78
CA ALA A 281 7.60 31.39 2.98
C ALA A 281 8.37 32.72 3.17
N GLY A 282 7.71 33.78 3.66
CA GLY A 282 8.33 35.07 3.98
C GLY A 282 9.07 35.13 5.32
N LEU A 283 8.96 34.11 6.18
CA LEU A 283 9.66 34.07 7.47
C LEU A 283 11.10 33.54 7.33
N PRO A 284 12.00 33.83 8.29
CA PRO A 284 13.35 33.28 8.28
C PRO A 284 13.32 31.74 8.40
N ALA A 285 14.11 31.02 7.61
CA ALA A 285 14.11 29.55 7.57
C ALA A 285 14.28 28.89 8.96
N LYS A 286 15.06 29.51 9.86
CA LYS A 286 15.23 29.05 11.24
C LYS A 286 13.94 29.12 12.06
N GLU A 287 13.14 30.16 11.86
CA GLU A 287 11.84 30.36 12.52
C GLU A 287 10.80 29.38 11.98
N LEU A 288 10.74 29.18 10.66
CA LEU A 288 9.90 28.12 10.07
C LEU A 288 10.29 26.74 10.57
N ALA A 289 11.58 26.39 10.54
CA ALA A 289 12.07 25.08 10.97
C ALA A 289 11.65 24.77 12.42
N GLN A 290 11.75 25.77 13.31
CA GLN A 290 11.29 25.64 14.69
C GLN A 290 9.76 25.54 14.81
N GLY A 291 9.01 26.32 14.02
CA GLY A 291 7.55 26.32 14.01
C GLY A 291 6.95 25.02 13.45
N LEU A 292 7.59 24.45 12.43
CA LEU A 292 7.13 23.26 11.70
C LEU A 292 7.77 21.95 12.19
N ASN A 293 8.62 22.03 13.23
CA ASN A 293 9.33 20.89 13.80
C ASN A 293 10.09 20.08 12.73
N CYS A 294 10.88 20.77 11.91
CA CYS A 294 11.74 20.22 10.88
C CYS A 294 13.12 20.89 10.91
N THR A 295 14.01 20.48 10.02
CA THR A 295 15.34 21.09 9.87
C THR A 295 15.29 22.22 8.84
N VAL A 296 16.29 23.10 8.86
CA VAL A 296 16.46 24.14 7.83
C VAL A 296 16.71 23.49 6.46
N ALA A 297 17.41 22.36 6.41
CA ALA A 297 17.63 21.62 5.17
C ALA A 297 16.32 21.11 4.57
N ASP A 298 15.34 20.71 5.39
CA ASP A 298 14.00 20.30 4.92
C ASP A 298 13.25 21.49 4.28
N ILE A 299 13.40 22.69 4.87
CA ILE A 299 12.83 23.93 4.32
C ILE A 299 13.47 24.26 2.97
N GLU A 300 14.80 24.23 2.90
CA GLU A 300 15.57 24.53 1.68
C GLU A 300 15.29 23.52 0.55
N ALA A 301 15.12 22.24 0.89
CA ALA A 301 14.76 21.20 -0.08
C ALA A 301 13.33 21.36 -0.63
N SER A 302 12.44 21.98 0.15
CA SER A 302 11.05 22.27 -0.22
C SER A 302 10.88 23.65 -0.86
N ALA A 303 11.85 24.56 -0.66
CA ALA A 303 11.82 25.92 -1.16
C ALA A 303 11.87 25.93 -2.69
N GLY A 304 10.71 26.12 -3.31
CA GLY A 304 10.54 26.20 -4.76
C GLY A 304 9.83 25.02 -5.40
N LYS A 305 9.29 24.07 -4.62
CA LYS A 305 8.34 23.05 -5.11
C LYS A 305 7.02 23.18 -4.37
N PRO A 306 6.05 23.93 -4.91
CA PRO A 306 4.72 24.02 -4.35
C PRO A 306 4.11 22.61 -4.21
N LEU A 307 3.30 22.41 -3.18
CA LEU A 307 2.39 21.29 -3.03
C LEU A 307 1.62 21.08 -4.34
N GLU A 308 1.28 22.14 -5.06
CA GLU A 308 0.66 22.08 -6.39
C GLU A 308 1.51 21.29 -7.42
N GLU A 309 2.85 21.44 -7.45
CA GLU A 309 3.71 20.62 -8.33
C GLU A 309 3.73 19.14 -7.92
N LEU A 310 3.52 18.84 -6.64
CA LEU A 310 3.36 17.47 -6.16
C LEU A 310 1.98 16.90 -6.54
N LEU A 311 0.98 17.76 -6.77
CA LEU A 311 -0.40 17.39 -7.08
C LEU A 311 -0.70 17.30 -8.58
N GLU A 312 0.12 17.90 -9.47
CA GLU A 312 -0.14 17.92 -10.92
C GLU A 312 -0.21 16.53 -11.60
N GLN A 313 0.28 15.47 -10.96
CA GLN A 313 0.43 14.15 -11.58
C GLN A 313 -0.07 12.99 -10.71
N VAL A 314 -0.69 13.29 -9.57
CA VAL A 314 -1.23 12.25 -8.66
C VAL A 314 -2.66 11.87 -9.05
N PRO A 315 -3.16 10.70 -8.61
CA PRO A 315 -4.57 10.34 -8.75
C PRO A 315 -5.52 11.42 -8.21
N ASP A 316 -6.66 11.65 -8.88
CA ASP A 316 -7.68 12.63 -8.49
C ASP A 316 -8.18 12.42 -7.04
N GLU A 317 -8.27 11.18 -6.57
CA GLU A 317 -8.70 10.87 -5.21
C GLU A 317 -7.66 11.32 -4.18
N PHE A 318 -6.37 11.21 -4.53
CA PHE A 318 -5.29 11.70 -3.69
C PHE A 318 -5.24 13.23 -3.70
N ASP A 319 -5.39 13.89 -4.86
CA ASP A 319 -5.50 15.36 -4.94
C ASP A 319 -6.67 15.88 -4.10
N THR A 320 -7.84 15.26 -4.24
CA THR A 320 -9.03 15.58 -3.45
C THR A 320 -8.75 15.44 -1.96
N TRP A 321 -8.17 14.32 -1.53
CA TRP A 321 -7.82 14.11 -0.13
C TRP A 321 -6.82 15.14 0.39
N VAL A 322 -5.77 15.48 -0.37
CA VAL A 322 -4.81 16.52 0.03
C VAL A 322 -5.53 17.86 0.21
N ARG A 323 -6.41 18.24 -0.73
CA ARG A 323 -7.19 19.48 -0.65
C ARG A 323 -8.14 19.49 0.56
N GLU A 324 -8.79 18.37 0.88
CA GLU A 324 -9.63 18.23 2.07
C GLU A 324 -8.82 18.36 3.37
N VAL A 325 -7.63 17.77 3.43
CA VAL A 325 -6.71 17.92 4.57
C VAL A 325 -6.29 19.38 4.73
N VAL A 326 -5.87 20.04 3.65
CA VAL A 326 -5.50 21.47 3.66
C VAL A 326 -6.67 22.33 4.13
N ALA A 327 -7.86 22.14 3.59
CA ALA A 327 -9.06 22.89 3.98
C ALA A 327 -9.38 22.71 5.48
N ARG A 328 -9.33 21.48 5.99
CA ARG A 328 -9.53 21.20 7.42
C ARG A 328 -8.48 21.86 8.30
N LEU A 329 -7.21 21.86 7.88
CA LEU A 329 -6.13 22.51 8.63
C LEU A 329 -6.30 24.04 8.67
N GLU A 330 -6.65 24.65 7.54
CA GLU A 330 -6.94 26.08 7.41
C GLU A 330 -8.15 26.50 8.27
N ASP A 331 -9.24 25.74 8.22
CA ASP A 331 -10.42 25.99 9.05
C ASP A 331 -10.09 25.88 10.54
N ALA A 332 -9.32 24.86 10.93
CA ALA A 332 -8.88 24.65 12.30
C ALA A 332 -7.94 25.78 12.78
N ALA A 333 -7.10 26.32 11.89
CA ALA A 333 -6.24 27.46 12.18
C ALA A 333 -7.06 28.75 12.33
N ALA A 334 -8.01 29.00 11.43
CA ALA A 334 -8.89 30.15 11.49
C ALA A 334 -9.78 30.15 12.75
N GLN A 335 -10.28 28.98 13.18
CA GLN A 335 -11.02 28.84 14.44
C GLN A 335 -10.16 29.20 15.66
N ARG A 336 -8.89 28.78 15.67
CA ARG A 336 -7.95 29.09 16.74
C ARG A 336 -7.59 30.58 16.79
N GLU A 337 -7.38 31.21 15.64
CA GLU A 337 -7.16 32.66 15.56
C GLU A 337 -8.37 33.43 16.11
N ARG A 338 -9.59 33.04 15.75
CA ARG A 338 -10.81 33.67 16.31
C ARG A 338 -10.88 33.55 17.83
N ALA A 339 -10.59 32.38 18.39
CA ALA A 339 -10.58 32.19 19.84
C ALA A 339 -9.46 33.00 20.54
N ILE A 340 -8.31 33.20 19.89
CA ILE A 340 -7.25 34.11 20.35
C ILE A 340 -7.77 35.55 20.36
N ASP A 341 -8.40 36.00 19.29
CA ASP A 341 -8.92 37.36 19.17
C ASP A 341 -10.03 37.64 20.20
N GLU A 342 -10.94 36.70 20.42
CA GLU A 342 -11.98 36.78 21.45
C GLU A 342 -11.38 36.86 22.86
N ALA A 343 -10.41 35.98 23.17
CA ALA A 343 -9.72 35.99 24.45
C ALA A 343 -8.94 37.30 24.67
N TYR A 344 -8.27 37.80 23.64
CA TYR A 344 -7.54 39.06 23.70
C TYR A 344 -8.48 40.26 23.88
N ALA A 345 -9.60 40.30 23.16
CA ALA A 345 -10.60 41.36 23.30
C ALA A 345 -11.14 41.44 24.73
N GLY A 346 -11.36 40.29 25.39
CA GLY A 346 -11.75 40.23 26.80
C GLY A 346 -10.72 40.82 27.77
N LEU A 347 -9.43 40.79 27.40
CA LEU A 347 -8.31 41.27 28.22
C LEU A 347 -7.72 42.61 27.75
N ALA A 348 -8.20 43.18 26.64
CA ALA A 348 -7.62 44.35 26.00
C ALA A 348 -7.59 45.58 26.92
N HIS A 349 -8.54 45.70 27.85
CA HIS A 349 -8.57 46.76 28.86
C HIS A 349 -7.37 46.74 29.82
N LEU A 350 -6.67 45.61 29.93
CA LEU A 350 -5.46 45.44 30.75
C LEU A 350 -4.16 45.70 29.97
N ALA A 351 -4.22 46.02 28.66
CA ALA A 351 -3.03 46.15 27.83
C ALA A 351 -2.02 47.20 28.35
N GLY A 352 -2.49 48.21 29.08
CA GLY A 352 -1.64 49.22 29.73
C GLY A 352 -0.94 48.77 31.01
N ASP A 353 -1.34 47.64 31.62
CA ASP A 353 -0.69 47.02 32.77
C ASP A 353 -0.31 45.57 32.44
N ARG A 354 0.92 45.41 31.95
CA ARG A 354 1.45 44.10 31.53
C ARG A 354 1.43 43.07 32.66
N ALA A 355 1.56 43.47 33.92
CA ALA A 355 1.53 42.55 35.05
C ALA A 355 0.09 42.07 35.34
N ALA A 356 -0.90 42.96 35.24
CA ALA A 356 -2.31 42.59 35.32
C ALA A 356 -2.73 41.69 34.15
N PHE A 357 -2.34 42.05 32.92
CA PHE A 357 -2.58 41.24 31.73
C PHE A 357 -2.00 39.83 31.89
N ALA A 358 -0.74 39.71 32.36
CA ALA A 358 -0.09 38.41 32.59
C ALA A 358 -0.86 37.51 33.57
N ARG A 359 -1.39 38.08 34.67
CA ARG A 359 -2.19 37.34 35.64
C ARG A 359 -3.50 36.84 35.02
N ALA A 360 -4.19 37.70 34.26
CA ALA A 360 -5.44 37.35 33.61
C ALA A 360 -5.26 36.32 32.49
N ALA A 361 -4.26 36.50 31.63
CA ALA A 361 -3.91 35.55 30.58
C ALA A 361 -3.54 34.17 31.16
N LYS A 362 -2.85 34.12 32.30
CA LYS A 362 -2.52 32.84 32.97
C LYS A 362 -3.77 32.08 33.45
N ALA A 363 -4.86 32.78 33.74
CA ALA A 363 -6.12 32.19 34.17
C ALA A 363 -6.98 31.64 33.02
N LEU A 364 -6.63 31.93 31.75
CA LEU A 364 -7.30 31.33 30.60
C LEU A 364 -7.13 29.80 30.62
N PRO A 365 -8.19 29.03 30.32
CA PRO A 365 -8.14 27.56 30.43
C PRO A 365 -7.16 26.95 29.42
N ASP A 366 -7.17 27.43 28.19
CA ASP A 366 -6.44 26.83 27.07
C ASP A 366 -4.97 27.24 27.01
N ARG A 367 -4.07 26.25 27.12
CA ARG A 367 -2.62 26.46 27.13
C ARG A 367 -2.08 27.13 25.87
N TRP A 368 -2.64 26.80 24.72
CA TRP A 368 -2.19 27.34 23.43
C TRP A 368 -2.62 28.80 23.25
N ILE A 369 -3.83 29.18 23.72
CA ILE A 369 -4.26 30.59 23.77
C ILE A 369 -3.31 31.41 24.64
N ARG A 370 -2.94 30.89 25.84
CA ARG A 370 -1.98 31.58 26.73
C ARG A 370 -0.65 31.92 26.04
N ALA A 371 -0.14 31.03 25.19
CA ALA A 371 1.11 31.24 24.46
C ALA A 371 1.01 32.33 23.38
N ALA A 372 -0.19 32.55 22.84
CA ALA A 372 -0.48 33.53 21.80
C ALA A 372 -0.82 34.93 22.35
N MET A 373 -1.34 35.03 23.59
CA MET A 373 -1.78 36.31 24.18
C MET A 373 -0.70 37.40 24.20
N PHE A 374 0.56 37.04 24.51
CA PHE A 374 1.65 38.03 24.50
C PHE A 374 2.08 38.42 23.10
N LEU A 375 1.96 37.54 22.11
CA LEU A 375 2.20 37.90 20.71
C LEU A 375 1.18 38.94 20.27
N ARG A 376 -0.12 38.72 20.57
CA ARG A 376 -1.18 39.71 20.30
C ARG A 376 -0.98 41.02 21.04
N LEU A 377 -0.64 40.98 22.33
CA LEU A 377 -0.34 42.19 23.11
C LEU A 377 0.80 43.01 22.51
N ASP A 378 1.82 42.33 21.97
CA ASP A 378 3.00 42.96 21.37
C ASP A 378 2.80 43.29 19.87
N GLY A 379 1.60 43.10 19.32
CA GLY A 379 1.27 43.36 17.91
C GLY A 379 1.96 42.41 16.91
N ARG A 380 2.40 41.24 17.36
CA ARG A 380 3.07 40.22 16.55
C ARG A 380 2.05 39.19 16.04
N SER A 381 2.33 38.61 14.87
CA SER A 381 1.51 37.54 14.29
C SER A 381 1.51 36.29 15.19
N THR A 382 0.35 35.68 15.33
CA THR A 382 0.12 34.39 16.00
C THR A 382 0.03 33.21 15.04
N GLU A 383 0.03 33.47 13.73
CA GLU A 383 -0.32 32.48 12.71
C GLU A 383 0.59 31.25 12.72
N LEU A 384 1.91 31.42 12.86
CA LEU A 384 2.85 30.29 12.93
C LEU A 384 2.67 29.48 14.22
N VAL A 385 2.32 30.13 15.33
CA VAL A 385 2.03 29.44 16.60
C VAL A 385 0.75 28.65 16.51
N VAL A 386 -0.29 29.21 15.89
CA VAL A 386 -1.54 28.54 15.61
C VAL A 386 -1.33 27.37 14.66
N TRP A 387 -0.58 27.56 13.58
CA TRP A 387 -0.28 26.49 12.63
C TRP A 387 0.45 25.32 13.29
N ARG A 388 1.40 25.61 14.20
CA ARG A 388 2.04 24.58 15.00
C ARG A 388 1.07 23.78 15.86
N ASP A 389 0.03 24.43 16.37
CA ASP A 389 -0.99 23.79 17.21
C ASP A 389 -1.99 22.95 16.40
N VAL A 390 -2.24 23.29 15.13
CA VAL A 390 -3.13 22.49 14.26
C VAL A 390 -2.45 21.26 13.66
N ARG A 391 -1.19 21.01 14.02
CA ARG A 391 -0.44 19.85 13.55
C ARG A 391 -1.23 18.56 13.80
N PRO A 392 -1.48 17.74 12.77
CA PRO A 392 -2.15 16.45 12.95
C PRO A 392 -1.42 15.54 13.95
N GLU A 393 -2.21 14.77 14.70
CA GLU A 393 -1.68 13.63 15.44
C GLU A 393 -1.09 12.59 14.47
N ALA A 394 -0.51 11.51 14.99
CA ALA A 394 0.02 10.48 14.08
C ALA A 394 -1.17 9.87 13.33
N SER A 395 -1.33 10.24 12.07
CA SER A 395 -2.27 9.61 11.15
C SER A 395 -1.52 8.60 10.31
N ASP A 396 -2.19 7.53 9.91
CA ASP A 396 -1.70 6.69 8.83
C ASP A 396 -1.58 7.55 7.53
N PRO A 397 -0.69 7.17 6.59
CA PRO A 397 -0.64 7.77 5.25
C PRO A 397 -2.00 7.70 4.55
N PHE A 398 -2.14 8.33 3.38
CA PHE A 398 -3.31 8.08 2.54
C PHE A 398 -3.49 6.58 2.31
N THR A 399 -4.63 6.03 2.72
CA THR A 399 -4.97 4.62 2.54
C THR A 399 -6.29 4.50 1.78
N THR A 400 -6.26 3.83 0.64
CA THR A 400 -7.46 3.24 0.03
C THR A 400 -7.62 1.76 0.40
N ASP A 401 -6.63 1.18 1.06
CA ASP A 401 -6.45 -0.27 1.18
C ASP A 401 -6.57 -0.76 2.63
N GLU A 402 -7.68 -1.43 2.98
CA GLU A 402 -7.90 -2.12 4.27
C GLU A 402 -7.27 -3.54 4.26
N GLU A 403 -6.00 -3.67 3.85
CA GLU A 403 -5.33 -4.98 3.75
C GLU A 403 -4.54 -5.42 5.02
N HIS A 404 -4.82 -4.84 6.18
CA HIS A 404 -4.12 -5.16 7.45
C HIS A 404 -4.78 -6.27 8.29
#